data_AF-A0A8C5TNB0-F1
#
_entry.id   AF-A0A8C5TNB0-F1
#
_cell.length_a   1.000
_cell.length_b   1.000
_cell.length_c   1.000
_cell.angle_alpha   90.00
_cell.angle_beta   90.00
_cell.angle_gamma   90.00
#
_symmetry.space_group_name_H-M   'P 1'
#
loop_
_entity.id
_entity.type
_entity.pdbx_description
1 polymer ?
#
loop_
_entity_poly.entity_id
_entity_poly.type
_entity_poly.pdbx_seq_one_letter_code
_entity_poly.pdbx_strand_id
1 'polypeptide(L)'
;MRPGGVASSALSVTSRLVPLRRGAAPGPPFPPVTLRFPEGRAVQPCQLGLRLPSGGRARALMEEPLALHPVKLYVYDLSKGMARRLSPLMLGKQLDGIWHTSIIVHKDEFFYGSGGISSCAPGGTLLGPPDTVVDLGNTEVTEEIFLEYLSSLGESMFRGESYNLFEHNCNTFSNEVAQFLTGKKIPSYITDLPSEVLATPFGQALRPLLDSIQIQPPGGNTFSRHNGQS
;
A
#
# COMPACT_ATOMS: atom_id res chain seq x y z
N MET A 1 -56.92 -58.92 -1.10
CA MET A 1 -55.49 -58.68 -0.78
C MET A 1 -55.36 -57.30 -0.18
N ARG A 2 -54.68 -57.17 0.95
CA ARG A 2 -54.61 -55.97 1.81
C ARG A 2 -53.77 -54.86 1.16
N PRO A 3 -54.12 -53.56 1.32
CA PRO A 3 -53.18 -52.48 1.07
C PRO A 3 -52.30 -52.28 2.30
N GLY A 4 -50.97 -52.22 2.08
CA GLY A 4 -49.99 -51.94 3.14
C GLY A 4 -50.04 -50.47 3.55
N GLY A 5 -50.24 -50.22 4.84
CA GLY A 5 -50.12 -48.90 5.45
C GLY A 5 -48.67 -48.47 5.53
N VAL A 6 -48.40 -47.26 5.05
CA VAL A 6 -47.10 -46.58 5.17
C VAL A 6 -47.07 -45.88 6.52
N ALA A 7 -46.23 -46.36 7.43
CA ALA A 7 -45.96 -45.71 8.71
C ALA A 7 -45.03 -44.50 8.48
N SER A 8 -45.52 -43.32 8.87
CA SER A 8 -44.76 -42.07 8.89
C SER A 8 -43.87 -42.05 10.14
N SER A 9 -42.57 -42.29 9.97
CA SER A 9 -41.56 -42.09 11.00
C SER A 9 -40.92 -40.71 10.81
N ALA A 10 -41.37 -39.74 11.60
CA ALA A 10 -40.74 -38.44 11.71
C ALA A 10 -39.40 -38.57 12.44
N LEU A 11 -38.28 -38.38 11.73
CA LEU A 11 -36.98 -38.14 12.33
C LEU A 11 -36.95 -36.72 12.89
N SER A 12 -37.15 -36.61 14.20
CA SER A 12 -36.90 -35.38 14.96
C SER A 12 -35.39 -35.17 15.08
N VAL A 13 -34.83 -34.33 14.20
CA VAL A 13 -33.48 -33.80 14.36
C VAL A 13 -33.55 -32.65 15.35
N THR A 14 -33.26 -32.94 16.61
CA THR A 14 -33.04 -31.90 17.62
C THR A 14 -31.71 -31.20 17.34
N SER A 15 -31.78 -30.08 16.61
CA SER A 15 -30.67 -29.12 16.55
C SER A 15 -30.42 -28.56 17.95
N ARG A 16 -29.34 -29.01 18.60
CA ARG A 16 -28.76 -28.27 19.72
C ARG A 16 -28.17 -26.98 19.17
N LEU A 17 -28.86 -25.87 19.40
CA LEU A 17 -28.31 -24.53 19.21
C LEU A 17 -27.05 -24.39 20.08
N VAL A 18 -25.91 -24.23 19.44
CA VAL A 18 -24.71 -23.66 20.06
C VAL A 18 -24.93 -22.15 20.16
N PRO A 19 -24.78 -21.52 21.34
CA PRO A 19 -24.92 -20.07 21.43
C PRO A 19 -23.71 -19.41 20.76
N LEU A 20 -23.98 -18.66 19.69
CA LEU A 20 -23.05 -17.70 19.09
C LEU A 20 -22.57 -16.72 20.17
N ARG A 21 -21.28 -16.75 20.50
CA ARG A 21 -20.63 -15.66 21.24
C ARG A 21 -20.76 -14.39 20.41
N ARG A 22 -21.51 -13.40 20.94
CA ARG A 22 -21.51 -12.03 20.43
C ARG A 22 -20.07 -11.52 20.46
N GLY A 23 -19.50 -11.24 19.29
CA GLY A 23 -18.28 -10.46 19.18
C GLY A 23 -18.45 -9.12 19.86
N ALA A 24 -17.42 -8.68 20.59
CA ALA A 24 -17.40 -7.38 21.25
C ALA A 24 -17.61 -6.27 20.22
N ALA A 25 -18.47 -5.30 20.56
CA ALA A 25 -18.64 -4.09 19.77
C ALA A 25 -17.30 -3.31 19.71
N PRO A 26 -17.00 -2.63 18.59
CA PRO A 26 -15.86 -1.72 18.53
C PRO A 26 -16.06 -0.61 19.57
N GLY A 27 -15.02 -0.35 20.37
CA GLY A 27 -15.02 0.71 21.37
C GLY A 27 -15.25 2.09 20.75
N PRO A 28 -15.71 3.08 21.54
CA PRO A 28 -15.95 4.42 21.04
C PRO A 28 -14.64 5.06 20.54
N PRO A 29 -14.72 5.97 19.54
CA PRO A 29 -13.55 6.70 19.08
C PRO A 29 -12.97 7.56 20.20
N PHE A 30 -11.64 7.62 20.27
CA PHE A 30 -10.90 8.47 21.19
C PHE A 30 -11.35 9.94 21.06
N PRO A 31 -11.51 10.68 22.17
CA PRO A 31 -11.85 12.09 22.10
C PRO A 31 -10.70 12.88 21.46
N PRO A 32 -11.00 13.98 20.74
CA PRO A 32 -9.98 14.84 20.16
C PRO A 32 -9.13 15.47 21.27
N VAL A 33 -7.82 15.28 21.20
CA VAL A 33 -6.86 16.02 22.03
C VAL A 33 -6.89 17.48 21.59
N THR A 34 -7.62 18.31 22.34
CA THR A 34 -7.63 19.76 22.14
C THR A 34 -6.35 20.32 22.79
N LEU A 35 -5.34 20.59 21.98
CA LEU A 35 -4.20 21.40 22.42
C LEU A 35 -4.70 22.83 22.67
N ARG A 36 -4.95 23.16 23.95
CA ARG A 36 -5.10 24.54 24.39
C ARG A 36 -3.75 25.24 24.26
N PHE A 37 -3.61 26.07 23.25
CA PHE A 37 -2.58 27.11 23.24
C PHE A 37 -2.98 28.18 24.27
N PRO A 38 -2.11 28.53 25.24
CA PRO A 38 -2.37 29.68 26.08
C PRO A 38 -2.29 30.95 25.22
N GLU A 39 -3.32 31.79 25.36
CA GLU A 39 -3.45 33.08 24.69
C GLU A 39 -2.23 33.98 24.91
N GLY A 40 -1.95 34.77 23.88
CA GLY A 40 -0.81 35.67 23.81
C GLY A 40 -0.75 36.65 24.98
N ARG A 41 0.43 36.73 25.58
CA ARG A 41 0.87 37.90 26.33
C ARG A 41 2.05 38.50 25.59
N ALA A 42 1.83 39.67 25.01
CA ALA A 42 2.89 40.50 24.44
C ALA A 42 3.94 40.78 25.53
N VAL A 43 5.19 40.41 25.24
CA VAL A 43 6.34 40.73 26.10
C VAL A 43 6.94 42.04 25.58
N GLN A 44 6.82 43.10 26.39
CA GLN A 44 7.58 44.35 26.18
C GLN A 44 9.08 44.10 26.36
N PRO A 45 9.96 44.79 25.63
CA PRO A 45 11.39 44.69 25.82
C PRO A 45 11.80 45.45 27.08
N CYS A 46 11.99 44.75 28.20
CA CYS A 46 12.71 45.28 29.35
C CYS A 46 14.20 45.28 29.02
N GLN A 47 14.73 46.47 28.73
CA GLN A 47 16.16 46.72 28.76
C GLN A 47 16.67 46.47 30.18
N LEU A 48 17.47 45.44 30.37
CA LEU A 48 18.32 45.30 31.56
C LEU A 48 19.66 44.74 31.14
N GLY A 49 20.65 45.64 31.07
CA GLY A 49 22.03 45.31 30.78
C GLY A 49 22.61 44.40 31.86
N LEU A 50 23.12 43.25 31.45
CA LEU A 50 24.02 42.44 32.25
C LEU A 50 25.18 41.95 31.39
N ARG A 51 26.37 42.14 31.97
CA ARG A 51 27.72 42.00 31.40
C ARG A 51 27.96 40.63 30.77
N LEU A 52 28.61 40.65 29.60
CA LEU A 52 29.26 39.47 29.00
C LEU A 52 30.42 39.01 29.88
N PRO A 53 30.51 37.72 30.26
CA PRO A 53 31.79 37.09 30.52
C PRO A 53 32.41 36.67 29.19
N SER A 54 33.64 37.09 28.99
CA SER A 54 34.55 36.65 27.94
C SER A 54 34.84 35.15 28.06
N GLY A 55 34.67 34.41 26.96
CA GLY A 55 35.24 33.07 26.79
C GLY A 55 34.23 31.92 26.84
N GLY A 56 33.56 31.68 25.71
CA GLY A 56 32.79 30.46 25.47
C GLY A 56 32.15 30.53 24.10
N ARG A 57 32.71 29.81 23.12
CA ARG A 57 32.04 29.61 21.82
C ARG A 57 30.75 28.85 22.13
N ALA A 58 29.62 29.55 22.14
CA ALA A 58 28.33 28.92 21.99
C ALA A 58 28.37 28.19 20.64
N ARG A 59 28.59 26.87 20.68
CA ARG A 59 28.31 26.01 19.53
C ARG A 59 26.79 26.08 19.39
N ALA A 60 26.32 26.92 18.47
CA ALA A 60 25.01 26.72 17.90
C ALA A 60 24.95 25.24 17.49
N LEU A 61 24.05 24.47 18.10
CA LEU A 61 23.65 23.20 17.56
C LEU A 61 23.08 23.53 16.19
N MET A 62 23.86 23.26 15.15
CA MET A 62 23.40 23.37 13.79
C MET A 62 22.29 22.32 13.68
N GLU A 63 21.05 22.79 13.64
CA GLU A 63 19.93 22.00 13.17
C GLU A 63 20.28 21.65 11.72
N GLU A 64 20.80 20.44 11.51
CA GLU A 64 21.07 19.94 10.16
C GLU A 64 19.75 20.05 9.39
N PRO A 65 19.73 20.76 8.24
CA PRO A 65 18.51 20.94 7.49
C PRO A 65 17.94 19.57 7.14
N LEU A 66 16.68 19.32 7.51
CA LEU A 66 15.99 18.07 7.22
C LEU A 66 16.08 17.82 5.71
N ALA A 67 16.86 16.80 5.33
CA ALA A 67 17.05 16.43 3.94
C ALA A 67 15.73 15.83 3.42
N LEU A 68 15.00 16.61 2.63
CA LEU A 68 13.76 16.18 2.00
C LEU A 68 14.04 15.44 0.69
N HIS A 69 13.51 14.23 0.57
CA HIS A 69 13.67 13.36 -0.59
C HIS A 69 12.37 13.32 -1.39
N PRO A 70 12.39 13.62 -2.70
CA PRO A 70 11.17 13.56 -3.51
C PRO A 70 10.70 12.12 -3.70
N VAL A 71 9.39 11.91 -3.56
CA VAL A 71 8.72 10.62 -3.74
C VAL A 71 7.79 10.72 -4.94
N LYS A 72 7.95 9.79 -5.89
CA LYS A 72 7.10 9.72 -7.09
C LYS A 72 6.47 8.34 -7.21
N LEU A 73 5.33 8.30 -7.86
CA LEU A 73 4.67 7.08 -8.28
C LEU A 73 4.79 6.97 -9.80
N TYR A 74 5.41 5.91 -10.29
CA TYR A 74 5.35 5.57 -11.71
C TYR A 74 4.12 4.71 -11.95
N VAL A 75 3.43 5.00 -13.04
CA VAL A 75 2.22 4.32 -13.46
C VAL A 75 2.43 3.79 -14.87
N TYR A 76 2.16 2.50 -15.04
CA TYR A 76 2.29 1.78 -16.29
C TYR A 76 0.94 1.16 -16.66
N ASP A 77 0.56 1.26 -17.93
CA ASP A 77 -0.52 0.46 -18.49
C ASP A 77 0.05 -0.82 -19.10
N LEU A 78 -0.12 -1.94 -18.40
CA LEU A 78 0.32 -3.26 -18.85
C LEU A 78 -0.38 -3.69 -20.15
N SER A 79 -1.53 -3.12 -20.47
CA SER A 79 -2.25 -3.40 -21.72
C SER A 79 -1.78 -2.54 -22.91
N LYS A 80 -0.97 -1.51 -22.67
CA LYS A 80 -0.51 -0.54 -23.67
C LYS A 80 -1.65 0.01 -24.55
N GLY A 81 -2.74 0.39 -23.90
CA GLY A 81 -3.95 0.97 -24.51
C GLY A 81 -4.96 -0.05 -25.03
N MET A 82 -4.66 -1.36 -24.97
CA MET A 82 -5.58 -2.40 -25.42
C MET A 82 -6.79 -2.54 -24.51
N ALA A 83 -6.62 -2.41 -23.18
CA ALA A 83 -7.73 -2.47 -22.24
C ALA A 83 -8.77 -1.40 -22.57
N ARG A 84 -8.32 -0.17 -22.85
CA ARG A 84 -9.21 0.93 -23.25
C ARG A 84 -10.04 0.64 -24.49
N ARG A 85 -9.51 -0.13 -25.44
CA ARG A 85 -10.21 -0.45 -26.70
C ARG A 85 -11.13 -1.67 -26.57
N LEU A 86 -10.71 -2.67 -25.80
CA LEU A 86 -11.37 -3.98 -25.75
C LEU A 86 -12.31 -4.14 -24.56
N SER A 87 -12.11 -3.40 -23.46
CA SER A 87 -12.90 -3.58 -22.25
C SER A 87 -14.40 -3.38 -22.45
N PRO A 88 -14.90 -2.42 -23.27
CA PRO A 88 -16.35 -2.27 -23.46
C PRO A 88 -16.97 -3.51 -24.11
N LEU A 89 -16.23 -4.16 -25.01
CA LEU A 89 -16.69 -5.36 -25.71
C LEU A 89 -16.62 -6.60 -24.81
N MET A 90 -15.55 -6.74 -24.01
CA MET A 90 -15.31 -7.94 -23.21
C MET A 90 -15.99 -7.90 -21.83
N LEU A 91 -15.92 -6.76 -21.14
CA LEU A 91 -16.43 -6.57 -19.78
C LEU A 91 -17.80 -5.87 -19.75
N GLY A 92 -18.25 -5.30 -20.87
CA GLY A 92 -19.42 -4.41 -20.88
C GLY A 92 -19.17 -3.10 -20.12
N LYS A 93 -17.91 -2.79 -19.82
CA LYS A 93 -17.48 -1.64 -19.01
C LYS A 93 -16.22 -1.02 -19.59
N GLN A 94 -16.15 0.31 -19.59
CA GLN A 94 -14.94 1.03 -19.97
C GLN A 94 -13.92 0.96 -18.82
N LEU A 95 -12.73 0.45 -19.12
CA LEU A 95 -11.53 0.50 -18.30
C LEU A 95 -10.49 1.30 -19.08
N ASP A 96 -9.75 2.18 -18.41
CA ASP A 96 -8.77 3.02 -19.11
C ASP A 96 -7.39 2.36 -19.25
N GLY A 97 -7.12 1.31 -18.48
CA GLY A 97 -5.84 0.59 -18.49
C GLY A 97 -5.80 -0.56 -17.50
N ILE A 98 -4.72 -1.34 -17.54
CA ILE A 98 -4.36 -2.30 -16.49
C ILE A 98 -3.16 -1.73 -15.76
N TRP A 99 -3.42 -1.13 -14.60
CA TRP A 99 -2.43 -0.32 -13.90
C TRP A 99 -1.44 -1.19 -13.12
N HIS A 100 -0.16 -1.00 -13.43
CA HIS A 100 0.97 -1.40 -12.59
C HIS A 100 1.64 -0.15 -12.05
N THR A 101 2.00 -0.16 -10.77
CA THR A 101 2.67 0.99 -10.14
C THR A 101 3.91 0.60 -9.36
N SER A 102 4.80 1.57 -9.22
CA SER A 102 6.05 1.48 -8.46
C SER A 102 6.36 2.82 -7.79
N ILE A 103 7.11 2.77 -6.69
CA ILE A 103 7.53 3.95 -5.91
C ILE A 103 8.96 4.30 -6.26
N ILE A 104 9.20 5.59 -6.54
CA ILE A 104 10.51 6.13 -6.86
C ILE A 104 10.92 7.05 -5.72
N VAL A 105 12.01 6.69 -5.04
CA VAL A 105 12.58 7.44 -3.93
C VAL A 105 14.08 7.11 -3.84
N HIS A 106 14.91 8.00 -3.33
CA HIS A 106 16.37 7.82 -3.25
C HIS A 106 17.05 7.41 -4.57
N LYS A 107 16.45 7.80 -5.71
CA LYS A 107 16.90 7.53 -7.10
C LYS A 107 16.67 6.10 -7.60
N ASP A 108 16.02 5.26 -6.82
CA ASP A 108 15.66 3.90 -7.23
C ASP A 108 14.14 3.75 -7.36
N GLU A 109 13.74 2.78 -8.18
CA GLU A 109 12.36 2.35 -8.36
C GLU A 109 12.12 1.04 -7.60
N PHE A 110 11.07 1.01 -6.79
CA PHE A 110 10.69 -0.12 -5.94
C PHE A 110 9.29 -0.59 -6.30
N PHE A 111 9.14 -1.90 -6.48
CA PHE A 111 7.87 -2.52 -6.83
C PHE A 111 7.73 -3.90 -6.19
N TYR A 112 6.50 -4.40 -6.19
CA TYR A 112 6.17 -5.72 -5.67
C TYR A 112 5.56 -6.59 -6.76
N GLY A 113 6.01 -7.83 -6.83
CA GLY A 113 5.50 -8.85 -7.74
C GLY A 113 5.56 -10.24 -7.10
N SER A 114 5.34 -11.27 -7.90
CA SER A 114 5.38 -12.66 -7.41
C SER A 114 6.77 -13.11 -6.94
N GLY A 115 7.83 -12.40 -7.30
CA GLY A 115 9.17 -12.60 -6.76
C GLY A 115 9.39 -11.94 -5.39
N GLY A 116 8.44 -11.14 -4.91
CA GLY A 116 8.60 -10.29 -3.72
C GLY A 116 8.91 -8.84 -4.06
N ILE A 117 9.38 -8.09 -3.07
CA ILE A 117 9.81 -6.70 -3.26
C ILE A 117 11.10 -6.68 -4.09
N SER A 118 11.12 -5.88 -5.13
CA SER A 118 12.26 -5.74 -6.05
C SER A 118 12.58 -4.27 -6.27
N SER A 119 13.83 -3.98 -6.62
CA SER A 119 14.25 -2.64 -7.05
C SER A 119 15.03 -2.63 -8.35
N CYS A 120 15.00 -1.50 -9.04
CA CYS A 120 15.80 -1.23 -10.23
C CYS A 120 16.03 0.29 -10.38
N ALA A 121 16.86 0.68 -11.35
CA ALA A 121 16.91 2.07 -11.77
C ALA A 121 15.54 2.50 -12.35
N PRO A 122 15.11 3.77 -12.20
CA PRO A 122 13.82 4.23 -12.71
C PRO A 122 13.61 3.97 -14.21
N GLY A 123 12.55 3.25 -14.55
CA GLY A 123 12.25 2.78 -15.91
C GLY A 123 13.15 1.64 -16.39
N GLY A 124 13.85 0.96 -15.47
CA GLY A 124 14.84 -0.08 -15.77
C GLY A 124 14.27 -1.48 -15.99
N THR A 125 12.96 -1.66 -15.79
CA THR A 125 12.29 -2.93 -16.10
C THR A 125 12.03 -3.07 -17.61
N LEU A 126 11.64 -4.26 -18.05
CA LEU A 126 11.23 -4.50 -19.45
C LEU A 126 9.99 -3.69 -19.86
N LEU A 127 9.24 -3.10 -18.92
CA LEU A 127 8.13 -2.21 -19.20
C LEU A 127 8.59 -0.88 -19.83
N GLY A 128 9.87 -0.54 -19.68
CA GLY A 128 10.48 0.69 -20.19
C GLY A 128 10.05 1.91 -19.37
N PRO A 129 9.95 3.10 -19.99
CA PRO A 129 9.54 4.32 -19.29
C PRO A 129 8.07 4.26 -18.84
N PRO A 130 7.71 4.93 -17.73
CA PRO A 130 6.34 4.97 -17.24
C PRO A 130 5.42 5.74 -18.19
N ASP A 131 4.16 5.32 -18.24
CA ASP A 131 3.11 6.01 -19.00
C ASP A 131 2.68 7.30 -18.29
N THR A 132 2.76 7.34 -16.95
CA THR A 132 2.50 8.55 -16.15
C THR A 132 3.37 8.58 -14.91
N VAL A 133 3.82 9.78 -14.52
CA VAL A 133 4.55 10.03 -13.27
C VAL A 133 3.70 10.93 -12.38
N VAL A 134 3.36 10.46 -11.19
CA VAL A 134 2.59 11.22 -10.20
C VAL A 134 3.52 11.65 -9.05
N ASP A 135 3.45 12.92 -8.69
CA ASP A 135 4.20 13.47 -7.55
C ASP A 135 3.44 13.17 -6.24
N LEU A 136 4.10 12.48 -5.31
CA LEU A 136 3.54 12.16 -3.99
C LEU A 136 4.02 13.15 -2.90
N GLY A 137 4.99 14.01 -3.22
CA GLY A 137 5.58 15.00 -2.32
C GLY A 137 7.00 14.62 -1.92
N ASN A 138 7.36 14.95 -0.69
CA ASN A 138 8.68 14.69 -0.13
C ASN A 138 8.58 13.86 1.14
N THR A 139 9.67 13.15 1.46
CA THR A 139 9.83 12.39 2.70
C THR A 139 11.11 12.80 3.42
N GLU A 140 11.07 12.74 4.75
CA GLU A 140 12.25 12.87 5.63
C GLU A 140 12.88 11.52 5.93
N VAL A 141 12.22 10.42 5.54
CA VAL A 141 12.74 9.06 5.72
C VAL A 141 14.04 8.93 4.93
N THR A 142 15.09 8.48 5.61
CA THR A 142 16.38 8.22 4.98
C THR A 142 16.36 6.90 4.21
N GLU A 143 17.26 6.77 3.25
CA GLU A 143 17.39 5.55 2.46
C GLU A 143 17.59 4.31 3.35
N GLU A 144 18.44 4.39 4.37
CA GLU A 144 18.69 3.31 5.32
C GLU A 144 17.41 2.85 6.02
N ILE A 145 16.64 3.78 6.60
CA ILE A 145 15.38 3.47 7.30
C ILE A 145 14.36 2.88 6.31
N PHE A 146 14.32 3.42 5.09
CA PHE A 146 13.42 2.92 4.06
C PHE A 146 13.76 1.49 3.64
N LEU A 147 15.03 1.17 3.45
CA LEU A 147 15.48 -0.18 3.10
C LEU A 147 15.21 -1.20 4.22
N GLU A 148 15.37 -0.81 5.49
CA GLU A 148 14.98 -1.65 6.63
C GLU A 148 13.48 -1.90 6.67
N TYR A 149 12.68 -0.86 6.42
CA TYR A 149 11.22 -0.98 6.32
C TYR A 149 10.82 -1.95 5.19
N LEU A 150 11.41 -1.82 4.01
CA LEU A 150 11.15 -2.74 2.89
C LEU A 150 11.56 -4.19 3.21
N SER A 151 12.70 -4.39 3.89
CA SER A 151 13.12 -5.72 4.33
C SER A 151 12.07 -6.35 5.27
N SER A 152 11.59 -5.57 6.24
CA SER A 152 10.55 -6.03 7.17
C SER A 152 9.23 -6.36 6.46
N LEU A 153 8.83 -5.54 5.48
CA LEU A 153 7.65 -5.82 4.65
C LEU A 153 7.81 -7.11 3.84
N GLY A 154 8.98 -7.30 3.20
CA GLY A 154 9.27 -8.48 2.38
C GLY A 154 9.33 -9.78 3.18
N GLU A 155 9.75 -9.70 4.44
CA GLU A 155 9.74 -10.83 5.37
C GLU A 155 8.36 -11.15 5.95
N SER A 156 7.41 -10.22 5.89
CA SER A 156 6.09 -10.34 6.49
C SER A 156 4.98 -10.41 5.44
N MET A 157 4.35 -9.28 5.12
CA MET A 157 3.14 -9.22 4.30
C MET A 157 3.43 -9.30 2.79
N PHE A 158 4.58 -8.79 2.35
CA PHE A 158 4.92 -8.66 0.92
C PHE A 158 5.93 -9.73 0.47
N ARG A 159 5.72 -10.97 0.92
CA ARG A 159 6.42 -12.13 0.37
C ARG A 159 5.93 -12.42 -1.04
N GLY A 160 6.78 -12.95 -1.92
CA GLY A 160 6.38 -13.31 -3.28
C GLY A 160 5.19 -14.27 -3.35
N GLU A 161 5.13 -15.22 -2.42
CA GLU A 161 4.04 -16.19 -2.26
C GLU A 161 2.69 -15.55 -1.89
N SER A 162 2.72 -14.38 -1.26
CA SER A 162 1.53 -13.63 -0.85
C SER A 162 0.94 -12.78 -1.99
N TYR A 163 1.55 -12.80 -3.17
CA TYR A 163 1.10 -12.01 -4.30
C TYR A 163 -0.25 -12.52 -4.81
N ASN A 164 -1.23 -11.62 -4.87
CA ASN A 164 -2.53 -11.86 -5.48
C ASN A 164 -2.90 -10.68 -6.37
N LEU A 165 -3.26 -10.96 -7.63
CA LEU A 165 -3.54 -9.94 -8.64
C LEU A 165 -4.61 -8.92 -8.20
N PHE A 166 -5.61 -9.32 -7.44
CA PHE A 166 -6.72 -8.44 -7.05
C PHE A 166 -6.57 -7.85 -5.65
N GLU A 167 -6.15 -8.66 -4.68
CA GLU A 167 -6.20 -8.30 -3.26
C GLU A 167 -4.85 -7.87 -2.70
N HIS A 168 -3.73 -8.30 -3.31
CA HIS A 168 -2.39 -8.06 -2.77
C HIS A 168 -1.33 -7.98 -3.88
N ASN A 169 -1.26 -6.83 -4.55
CA ASN A 169 -0.50 -6.64 -5.79
C ASN A 169 0.46 -5.44 -5.69
N CYS A 170 1.11 -5.10 -6.81
CA CYS A 170 2.00 -3.93 -6.90
C CYS A 170 1.35 -2.60 -6.44
N ASN A 171 0.04 -2.44 -6.63
CA ASN A 171 -0.68 -1.22 -6.27
C ASN A 171 -0.96 -1.17 -4.76
N THR A 172 -1.26 -2.31 -4.12
CA THR A 172 -1.39 -2.37 -2.66
C THR A 172 -0.06 -2.05 -2.00
N PHE A 173 1.04 -2.59 -2.52
CA PHE A 173 2.40 -2.25 -2.08
C PHE A 173 2.70 -0.76 -2.22
N SER A 174 2.51 -0.20 -3.42
CA SER A 174 2.78 1.22 -3.66
C SER A 174 1.92 2.13 -2.79
N ASN A 175 0.68 1.75 -2.49
CA ASN A 175 -0.19 2.49 -1.60
C ASN A 175 0.27 2.47 -0.13
N GLU A 176 0.73 1.32 0.38
CA GLU A 176 1.28 1.22 1.74
C GLU A 176 2.58 2.03 1.87
N VAL A 177 3.49 1.89 0.91
CA VAL A 177 4.77 2.61 0.89
C VAL A 177 4.56 4.12 0.74
N ALA A 178 3.64 4.56 -0.12
CA ALA A 178 3.31 5.99 -0.26
C ALA A 178 2.81 6.60 1.06
N GLN A 179 1.97 5.85 1.80
CA GLN A 179 1.47 6.29 3.10
C GLN A 179 2.58 6.35 4.15
N PHE A 180 3.48 5.37 4.18
CA PHE A 180 4.63 5.38 5.07
C PHE A 180 5.57 6.57 4.80
N LEU A 181 5.89 6.84 3.54
CA LEU A 181 6.85 7.88 3.17
C LEU A 181 6.27 9.30 3.27
N THR A 182 5.00 9.49 2.89
CA THR A 182 4.43 10.84 2.66
C THR A 182 3.12 11.09 3.40
N GLY A 183 2.55 10.07 4.04
CA GLY A 183 1.20 10.14 4.64
C GLY A 183 0.07 10.18 3.61
N LYS A 184 0.36 10.07 2.31
CA LYS A 184 -0.64 10.14 1.23
C LYS A 184 -0.88 8.76 0.61
N LYS A 185 -2.09 8.56 0.11
CA LYS A 185 -2.47 7.39 -0.69
C LYS A 185 -2.21 7.64 -2.16
N ILE A 186 -2.08 6.57 -2.93
CA ILE A 186 -2.04 6.66 -4.40
C ILE A 186 -3.45 6.93 -4.95
N PRO A 187 -3.59 7.38 -6.21
CA PRO A 187 -4.89 7.66 -6.80
C PRO A 187 -5.84 6.45 -6.78
N SER A 188 -7.09 6.66 -6.36
CA SER A 188 -8.04 5.56 -6.11
C SER A 188 -8.44 4.79 -7.38
N TYR A 189 -8.43 5.44 -8.56
CA TYR A 189 -8.70 4.77 -9.83
C TYR A 189 -7.72 3.62 -10.13
N ILE A 190 -6.55 3.60 -9.49
CA ILE A 190 -5.55 2.53 -9.58
C ILE A 190 -5.91 1.39 -8.61
N THR A 191 -6.22 1.71 -7.35
CA THR A 191 -6.51 0.71 -6.31
C THR A 191 -7.88 0.06 -6.47
N ASP A 192 -8.83 0.76 -7.08
CA ASP A 192 -10.22 0.30 -7.20
C ASP A 192 -10.44 -0.59 -8.44
N LEU A 193 -9.47 -0.60 -9.38
CA LEU A 193 -9.53 -1.35 -10.64
C LEU A 193 -9.87 -2.85 -10.44
N PRO A 194 -9.25 -3.60 -9.49
CA PRO A 194 -9.63 -4.97 -9.17
C PRO A 194 -11.13 -5.16 -8.89
N SER A 195 -11.69 -4.30 -8.02
CA SER A 195 -13.10 -4.37 -7.64
C SER A 195 -14.01 -4.04 -8.83
N GLU A 196 -13.60 -3.10 -9.68
CA GLU A 196 -14.34 -2.76 -10.89
C GLU A 196 -14.42 -3.90 -11.90
N VAL A 197 -13.34 -4.67 -12.05
CA VAL A 197 -13.29 -5.85 -12.93
C VAL A 197 -14.16 -6.96 -12.35
N LEU A 198 -14.01 -7.26 -11.06
CA LEU A 198 -14.77 -8.31 -10.36
C LEU A 198 -16.27 -7.99 -10.26
N ALA A 199 -16.68 -6.73 -10.35
CA ALA A 199 -18.10 -6.36 -10.41
C ALA A 199 -18.79 -6.77 -11.73
N THR A 200 -18.04 -7.24 -12.74
CA THR A 200 -18.59 -7.66 -14.03
C THR A 200 -18.82 -9.17 -14.11
N PRO A 201 -19.84 -9.65 -14.87
CA PRO A 201 -20.04 -11.09 -15.09
C PRO A 201 -18.81 -11.78 -15.69
N PHE A 202 -18.10 -11.07 -16.58
CA PHE A 202 -16.86 -11.54 -17.18
C PHE A 202 -15.73 -11.70 -16.14
N GLY A 203 -15.55 -10.71 -15.26
CA GLY A 203 -14.57 -10.79 -14.18
C GLY A 203 -14.86 -11.92 -13.20
N GLN A 204 -16.14 -12.17 -12.88
CA GLN A 204 -16.53 -13.33 -12.05
C GLN A 204 -16.25 -14.66 -12.75
N ALA A 205 -16.53 -14.76 -14.05
CA ALA A 205 -16.28 -15.97 -14.83
C ALA A 205 -14.77 -16.29 -14.96
N LEU A 206 -13.93 -15.26 -15.08
CA LEU A 206 -12.48 -15.42 -15.20
C LEU A 206 -11.73 -15.37 -13.88
N ARG A 207 -12.40 -15.13 -12.75
CA ARG A 207 -11.75 -15.03 -11.44
C ARG A 207 -10.75 -16.17 -11.17
N PRO A 208 -11.08 -17.47 -11.39
CA PRO A 208 -10.13 -18.56 -11.14
C PRO A 208 -8.87 -18.48 -12.02
N LEU A 209 -9.00 -18.01 -13.27
CA LEU A 209 -7.88 -17.82 -14.18
C LEU A 209 -7.03 -16.62 -13.75
N LEU A 210 -7.68 -15.49 -13.41
CA LEU A 210 -7.02 -14.26 -13.01
C LEU A 210 -6.31 -14.40 -11.66
N ASP A 211 -6.85 -15.20 -10.73
CA ASP A 211 -6.20 -15.53 -9.45
C ASP A 211 -4.88 -16.31 -9.64
N SER A 212 -4.75 -17.05 -10.76
CA SER A 212 -3.51 -17.74 -11.11
C SER A 212 -2.46 -16.85 -11.77
N ILE A 213 -2.80 -15.60 -12.12
CA ILE A 213 -1.88 -14.70 -12.79
C ILE A 213 -0.94 -14.08 -11.76
N GLN A 214 0.34 -14.27 -12.00
CA GLN A 214 1.41 -13.66 -11.24
C GLN A 214 2.12 -12.62 -12.11
N ILE A 215 2.32 -11.42 -11.57
CA ILE A 215 3.00 -10.33 -12.28
C ILE A 215 4.36 -10.12 -11.62
N GLN A 216 5.41 -10.18 -12.42
CA GLN A 216 6.76 -9.82 -12.05
C GLN A 216 7.44 -9.14 -13.25
N PRO A 217 7.55 -7.80 -13.28
CA PRO A 217 8.31 -7.11 -14.30
C PRO A 217 9.78 -7.56 -14.29
N PRO A 218 10.33 -8.10 -15.40
CA PRO A 218 11.74 -8.46 -15.47
C PRO A 218 12.63 -7.21 -15.40
N GLY A 219 13.80 -7.35 -14.76
CA GLY A 219 14.80 -6.27 -14.64
C GLY A 219 15.00 -5.72 -13.22
N GLY A 220 14.15 -6.12 -12.26
CA GLY A 220 14.36 -5.83 -10.85
C GLY A 220 15.24 -6.88 -10.16
N ASN A 221 16.01 -6.42 -9.18
CA ASN A 221 16.71 -7.28 -8.22
C ASN A 221 15.82 -7.47 -6.99
N THR A 222 15.52 -8.71 -6.65
CA THR A 222 14.72 -9.02 -5.45
C THR A 222 15.47 -8.62 -4.19
N PHE A 223 14.80 -7.95 -3.25
CA PHE A 223 15.34 -7.74 -1.92
C PHE A 223 15.46 -9.09 -1.21
N SER A 224 16.68 -9.62 -1.18
CA SER A 224 17.05 -10.74 -0.33
C SER A 224 18.24 -10.29 0.50
N ARG A 225 17.99 -9.67 1.65
CA ARG A 225 19.03 -9.55 2.68
C ARG A 225 19.18 -10.94 3.31
N HIS A 226 19.81 -11.85 2.57
CA HIS A 226 20.33 -13.07 3.18
C HIS A 226 21.34 -12.63 4.22
N ASN A 227 20.98 -12.83 5.49
CA ASN A 227 21.89 -12.72 6.61
C ASN A 227 23.11 -13.60 6.31
N GLY A 228 24.24 -12.97 5.97
CA GLY A 228 25.49 -13.66 5.74
C GLY A 228 25.88 -14.43 7.00
N GLN A 229 26.04 -15.74 6.86
CA GLN A 229 26.96 -16.48 7.70
C GLN A 229 28.11 -16.95 6.81
N SER A 230 29.25 -16.31 7.07
CA SER A 230 30.59 -16.74 6.68
C SER A 230 30.90 -18.16 7.14
#